data_AF-A0A167I7D2-F1
#
_entry.id   AF-A0A167I7D2-F1
#
_cell.length_a   1.000
_cell.length_b   1.000
_cell.length_c   1.000
_cell.angle_alpha   90.00
_cell.angle_beta   90.00
_cell.angle_gamma   90.00
#
_symmetry.space_group_name_H-M   'P 1'
#
loop_
_entity.id
_entity.type
_entity.pdbx_description
1 polymer ?
#
loop_
_entity_poly.entity_id
_entity_poly.type
_entity_poly.pdbx_seq_one_letter_code
_entity_poly.pdbx_strand_id
1 'polypeptide(L)'
;ITVTLTDIFLLMTEVHLNRTQKTNLLKKNTRSQVETYRTNKNILFSLSKIAHRGMQKSLFVFEQDEVLIDLCEQDLHLGFLRAIPDYGICSDQSSYEFLHLTLQSFFTALFLVMEEKVSAKELLHFFA
;
A
#
# COMPACT_ATOMS: atom_id res chain seq x y z
N ILE A 1 7.85 22.09 15.41
CA ILE A 1 8.01 20.81 14.69
C ILE A 1 7.28 20.98 13.36
N THR A 2 7.95 20.77 12.24
CA THR A 2 7.36 20.93 10.89
C THR A 2 6.74 19.61 10.47
N VAL A 3 5.48 19.62 10.03
CA VAL A 3 4.80 18.44 9.46
C VAL A 3 5.36 18.19 8.07
N THR A 4 5.76 16.95 7.79
CA THR A 4 6.29 16.52 6.50
C THR A 4 5.26 15.75 5.69
N LEU A 5 5.53 15.58 4.39
CA LEU A 5 4.69 14.72 3.53
C LEU A 5 4.73 13.25 3.98
N THR A 6 5.87 12.79 4.51
CA THR A 6 6.00 11.45 5.10
C THR A 6 5.09 11.28 6.31
N ASP A 7 4.98 12.29 7.18
CA ASP A 7 4.06 12.24 8.33
C ASP A 7 2.60 12.09 7.87
N ILE A 8 2.23 12.75 6.77
CA ILE A 8 0.89 12.65 6.19
C ILE A 8 0.63 11.24 5.64
N PHE A 9 1.56 10.65 4.89
CA PHE A 9 1.39 9.28 4.38
C PHE A 9 1.37 8.23 5.49
N LEU A 10 2.16 8.44 6.55
CA LEU A 10 2.13 7.57 7.73
C LEU A 10 0.78 7.67 8.45
N LEU A 11 0.24 8.88 8.62
CA LEU A 11 -1.08 9.07 9.21
C LEU A 11 -2.20 8.46 8.34
N MET A 12 -2.15 8.68 7.03
CA MET A 12 -3.11 8.11 6.08
C MET A 12 -3.10 6.58 6.17
N THR A 13 -1.92 5.97 6.15
CA THR A 13 -1.77 4.52 6.24
C THR A 13 -2.34 3.97 7.54
N GLU A 14 -2.07 4.62 8.68
CA GLU A 14 -2.66 4.24 9.96
C GLU A 14 -4.20 4.28 9.93
N VAL A 15 -4.78 5.34 9.36
CA VAL A 15 -6.24 5.50 9.26
C VAL A 15 -6.85 4.38 8.42
N HIS A 16 -6.24 4.03 7.28
CA HIS A 16 -6.70 2.94 6.42
C HIS A 16 -6.61 1.58 7.13
N LEU A 17 -5.50 1.30 7.84
CA LEU A 17 -5.32 0.07 8.61
C LEU A 17 -6.30 -0.09 9.77
N ASN A 18 -6.72 1.03 10.38
CA ASN A 18 -7.69 1.02 11.46
C ASN A 18 -9.14 0.84 10.97
N ARG A 19 -9.43 1.12 9.69
CA ARG A 19 -10.80 1.09 9.14
C ARG A 19 -11.39 -0.32 9.03
N THR A 20 -10.56 -1.34 8.80
CA THR A 20 -11.00 -2.74 8.69
C THR A 20 -11.10 -3.45 10.04
N GLN A 21 -10.47 -2.91 11.08
CA GLN A 21 -10.67 -3.40 12.43
C GLN A 21 -12.06 -2.98 12.86
N LYS A 22 -12.94 -3.95 13.15
CA LYS A 22 -14.29 -3.72 13.71
C LYS A 22 -14.18 -3.04 15.07
N THR A 23 -13.88 -1.75 15.09
CA THR A 23 -14.01 -0.94 16.30
C THR A 23 -15.50 -0.74 16.47
N ASN A 24 -16.10 -1.49 17.39
CA ASN A 24 -17.35 -1.03 18.01
C ASN A 24 -17.12 0.44 18.34
N LEU A 25 -17.92 1.35 17.78
CA LEU A 25 -17.77 2.82 17.88
C LEU A 25 -17.60 3.33 19.33
N LEU A 26 -17.90 2.48 20.32
CA LEU A 26 -17.81 2.70 21.76
C LEU A 26 -16.43 2.38 22.37
N LYS A 27 -15.54 1.65 21.69
CA LYS A 27 -14.16 1.42 22.13
C LYS A 27 -13.24 2.39 21.39
N LYS A 28 -12.81 3.45 22.08
CA LYS A 28 -11.66 4.27 21.65
C LYS A 28 -10.54 3.32 21.21
N ASN A 29 -10.05 3.49 19.98
CA ASN A 29 -8.85 2.79 19.53
C ASN A 29 -7.66 3.38 20.29
N THR A 30 -7.34 2.80 21.45
CA THR A 30 -6.21 3.22 22.30
C THR A 30 -4.86 2.73 21.77
N ARG A 31 -4.86 2.10 20.59
CA ARG A 31 -3.69 1.47 20.02
C ARG A 31 -2.74 2.53 19.49
N SER A 32 -1.47 2.42 19.88
CA SER A 32 -0.44 3.31 19.35
C SER A 32 -0.23 3.05 17.85
N GLN A 33 0.14 4.10 17.11
CA GLN A 33 0.51 3.99 15.70
C GLN A 33 1.52 2.85 15.48
N VAL A 34 2.59 2.79 16.28
CA VAL A 34 3.62 1.74 16.22
C VAL A 34 3.02 0.33 16.27
N GLU A 35 2.06 0.10 17.15
CA GLU A 35 1.43 -1.21 17.30
C GLU A 35 0.50 -1.56 16.12
N THR A 36 -0.19 -0.56 15.57
CA THR A 36 -0.97 -0.70 14.33
C THR A 36 -0.08 -1.13 13.18
N TYR A 37 1.07 -0.49 12.99
CA TYR A 37 2.03 -0.86 11.94
C TYR A 37 2.65 -2.24 12.18
N ARG A 38 3.04 -2.55 13.42
CA ARG A 38 3.62 -3.86 13.76
C ARG A 38 2.64 -4.99 13.46
N THR A 39 1.36 -4.82 13.79
CA THR A 39 0.34 -5.86 13.57
C THR A 39 0.03 -6.06 12.09
N ASN A 40 0.07 -4.99 11.30
CA ASN A 40 -0.20 -5.03 9.86
C ASN A 40 1.07 -5.14 9.01
N LYS A 41 2.21 -5.49 9.60
CA LYS A 41 3.51 -5.51 8.93
C LYS A 41 3.50 -6.34 7.65
N ASN A 42 2.83 -7.49 7.66
CA ASN A 42 2.77 -8.39 6.50
C ASN A 42 1.98 -7.76 5.34
N ILE A 43 0.82 -7.17 5.62
CA ILE A 43 -0.01 -6.49 4.62
C ILE A 43 0.76 -5.29 4.04
N LEU A 44 1.39 -4.49 4.90
CA LEU A 44 2.24 -3.38 4.48
C LEU A 44 3.39 -3.84 3.59
N PHE A 45 4.04 -4.97 3.94
CA PHE A 45 5.10 -5.54 3.12
C PHE A 45 4.58 -5.98 1.75
N SER A 46 3.45 -6.68 1.68
CA SER A 46 2.82 -7.09 0.42
C SER A 46 2.45 -5.91 -0.47
N LEU A 47 1.79 -4.88 0.08
CA LEU A 47 1.48 -3.63 -0.65
C LEU A 47 2.75 -2.94 -1.16
N SER A 48 3.77 -2.86 -0.32
CA SER A 48 5.07 -2.25 -0.64
C SER A 48 5.78 -3.00 -1.76
N LYS A 49 5.72 -4.35 -1.75
CA LYS A 49 6.29 -5.21 -2.77
C LYS A 49 5.58 -5.04 -4.12
N ILE A 50 4.24 -4.99 -4.15
CA ILE A 50 3.46 -4.70 -5.37
C ILE A 50 3.85 -3.33 -5.92
N ALA A 51 3.89 -2.30 -5.07
CA ALA A 51 4.25 -0.95 -5.46
C ALA A 51 5.64 -0.89 -6.09
N HIS A 52 6.62 -1.51 -5.43
CA HIS A 52 8.00 -1.58 -5.89
C HIS A 52 8.12 -2.28 -7.24
N ARG A 53 7.51 -3.47 -7.40
CA ARG A 53 7.46 -4.18 -8.70
C ARG A 53 6.83 -3.30 -9.79
N GLY A 54 5.77 -2.56 -9.44
CA GLY A 54 5.12 -1.61 -10.33
C GLY A 54 6.06 -0.51 -10.79
N MET A 55 6.70 0.20 -9.84
CA MET A 55 7.63 1.29 -10.15
C MET A 55 8.83 0.81 -10.96
N GLN A 56 9.41 -0.35 -10.62
CA GLN A 56 10.53 -0.95 -11.38
C GLN A 56 10.19 -1.24 -12.85
N LYS A 57 8.93 -1.55 -13.15
CA LYS A 57 8.46 -1.88 -14.50
C LYS A 57 7.68 -0.74 -15.17
N SER A 58 7.58 0.42 -14.52
CA SER A 58 6.70 1.52 -14.93
C SER A 58 5.23 1.09 -15.13
N LEU A 59 4.76 0.16 -14.28
CA LEU A 59 3.37 -0.31 -14.24
C LEU A 59 2.60 0.40 -13.13
N PHE A 60 1.43 0.92 -13.50
CA PHE A 60 0.51 1.63 -12.59
C PHE A 60 -0.85 0.93 -12.46
N VAL A 61 -1.10 -0.06 -13.32
CA VAL A 61 -2.27 -0.92 -13.33
C VAL A 61 -1.81 -2.36 -13.19
N PHE A 62 -2.48 -3.13 -12.34
CA PHE A 62 -2.16 -4.51 -11.99
C PHE A 62 -3.39 -5.39 -12.19
N GLU A 63 -3.24 -6.53 -12.84
CA GLU A 63 -4.33 -7.49 -12.93
C GLU A 63 -4.62 -8.13 -11.56
N GLN A 64 -5.87 -8.53 -11.32
CA GLN A 64 -6.31 -9.18 -10.09
C GLN A 64 -5.39 -10.33 -9.69
N ASP A 65 -5.05 -11.21 -10.63
CA ASP A 65 -4.16 -12.35 -10.37
C ASP A 65 -2.77 -11.90 -9.89
N GLU A 66 -2.24 -10.77 -10.39
CA GLU A 66 -0.96 -10.25 -9.94
C GLU A 66 -1.03 -9.70 -8.51
N VAL A 67 -2.16 -9.07 -8.16
CA VAL A 67 -2.38 -8.51 -6.83
C VAL A 67 -2.61 -9.61 -5.79
N LEU A 68 -3.40 -10.64 -6.16
CA LEU A 68 -3.78 -11.73 -5.27
C LEU A 68 -2.66 -12.74 -4.99
N ILE A 69 -1.52 -12.64 -5.68
CA ILE A 69 -0.29 -13.37 -5.31
C ILE A 69 0.22 -12.93 -3.93
N ASP A 70 0.11 -11.63 -3.61
CA ASP A 70 0.70 -11.04 -2.41
C ASP A 70 -0.35 -10.60 -1.37
N LEU A 71 -1.61 -10.37 -1.79
CA LEU A 71 -2.72 -9.91 -0.94
C LEU A 71 -3.92 -10.86 -0.97
N CYS A 72 -4.68 -10.92 0.13
CA CYS A 72 -5.99 -11.56 0.09
C CYS A 72 -7.08 -10.55 -0.31
N GLU A 73 -8.24 -11.03 -0.75
CA GLU A 73 -9.37 -10.16 -1.12
C GLU A 73 -9.79 -9.21 0.01
N GLN A 74 -9.68 -9.66 1.27
CA GLN A 74 -10.03 -8.81 2.42
C GLN A 74 -9.09 -7.61 2.57
N ASP A 75 -7.82 -7.74 2.16
CA ASP A 75 -6.85 -6.65 2.20
C ASP A 75 -7.18 -5.56 1.18
N LEU A 76 -7.87 -5.89 0.09
CA LEU A 76 -8.32 -4.91 -0.91
C LEU A 76 -9.32 -3.91 -0.31
N HIS A 77 -10.09 -4.32 0.69
CA HIS A 77 -11.01 -3.44 1.40
C HIS A 77 -10.32 -2.37 2.27
N LEU A 78 -9.00 -2.44 2.44
CA LEU A 78 -8.23 -1.36 3.07
C LEU A 78 -8.22 -0.09 2.21
N GLY A 79 -8.46 -0.19 0.90
CA GLY A 79 -8.61 0.96 0.02
C GLY A 79 -7.31 1.66 -0.38
N PHE A 80 -6.17 0.96 -0.28
CA PHE A 80 -4.90 1.42 -0.87
C PHE A 80 -4.86 1.19 -2.38
N LEU A 81 -5.50 0.11 -2.83
CA LEU A 81 -5.75 -0.21 -4.23
C LEU A 81 -7.24 0.04 -4.53
N ARG A 82 -7.53 0.57 -5.71
CA ARG A 82 -8.90 0.71 -6.23
C ARG A 82 -9.05 -0.15 -7.48
N ALA A 83 -10.21 -0.79 -7.61
CA ALA A 83 -10.56 -1.47 -8.86
C ALA A 83 -10.84 -0.41 -9.94
N ILE A 84 -10.32 -0.65 -11.14
CA ILE A 84 -10.61 0.17 -12.32
C ILE A 84 -11.93 -0.33 -12.89
N PRO A 85 -12.93 0.55 -13.11
CA PRO A 85 -14.18 0.15 -13.75
C PRO A 85 -13.88 -0.40 -15.14
N ASP A 86 -14.30 -1.62 -15.43
CA ASP A 86 -14.25 -2.16 -16.78
C ASP A 86 -15.33 -1.45 -17.63
N TYR A 87 -14.90 -0.68 -18.64
CA TYR A 87 -15.79 0.03 -19.55
C TYR A 87 -16.22 -0.85 -20.74
N GLY A 88 -15.86 -2.15 -20.76
CA GLY A 88 -16.06 -3.06 -21.89
C GLY A 88 -16.66 -4.41 -21.53
N ILE A 89 -17.25 -5.06 -22.53
CA ILE A 89 -18.08 -6.27 -22.44
C ILE A 89 -17.23 -7.48 -22.05
N CYS A 90 -17.52 -8.06 -20.88
CA CYS A 90 -17.19 -9.43 -20.49
C CYS A 90 -15.70 -9.73 -20.38
N SER A 91 -15.07 -9.22 -19.33
CA SER A 91 -13.99 -9.96 -18.67
C SER A 91 -14.29 -10.01 -17.16
N ASP A 92 -14.28 -11.21 -16.58
CA ASP A 92 -14.32 -11.41 -15.11
C ASP A 92 -13.01 -10.95 -14.45
N GLN A 93 -12.10 -10.32 -15.21
CA GLN A 93 -10.79 -9.88 -14.74
C GLN A 93 -10.87 -8.43 -14.30
N SER A 94 -10.80 -8.20 -12.98
CA SER A 94 -10.65 -6.86 -12.44
C SER A 94 -9.19 -6.42 -12.52
N SER A 95 -8.94 -5.17 -12.92
CA SER A 95 -7.63 -4.56 -12.76
C SER A 95 -7.66 -3.55 -11.61
N TYR A 96 -6.51 -3.35 -10.98
CA TYR A 96 -6.33 -2.49 -9.81
C TYR A 96 -5.23 -1.47 -10.04
N GLU A 97 -5.37 -0.31 -9.41
CA GLU A 97 -4.30 0.68 -9.32
C GLU A 97 -4.22 1.23 -7.88
N PHE A 98 -3.06 1.75 -7.50
CA PHE A 98 -2.97 2.51 -6.25
C PHE A 98 -3.89 3.72 -6.31
N LEU A 99 -4.48 4.09 -5.18
CA LEU A 99 -5.39 5.25 -5.09
C LEU A 99 -4.79 6.52 -5.71
N HIS A 100 -3.47 6.68 -5.64
CA HIS A 100 -2.72 7.71 -6.35
C HIS A 100 -1.26 7.28 -6.59
N LEU A 101 -0.61 7.82 -7.63
CA LEU A 101 0.79 7.53 -7.96
C LEU A 101 1.76 7.85 -6.81
N THR A 102 1.50 8.92 -6.06
CA THR A 102 2.32 9.28 -4.89
C THR A 102 2.19 8.26 -3.75
N LEU A 103 1.05 7.58 -3.63
CA LEU A 103 0.87 6.49 -2.68
C LEU A 103 1.65 5.24 -3.11
N GLN A 104 1.64 4.90 -4.40
CA GLN A 104 2.52 3.86 -4.95
C GLN A 104 4.01 4.19 -4.70
N SER A 105 4.40 5.45 -4.88
CA SER A 105 5.76 5.92 -4.62
C SER A 105 6.12 5.80 -3.13
N PHE A 106 5.20 6.16 -2.23
CA PHE A 106 5.37 6.00 -0.79
C PHE A 106 5.56 4.53 -0.39
N PHE A 107 4.71 3.63 -0.87
CA PHE A 107 4.84 2.19 -0.60
C PHE A 107 6.11 1.59 -1.21
N THR A 108 6.57 2.11 -2.34
CA THR A 108 7.86 1.74 -2.90
C THR A 108 8.99 2.15 -1.95
N ALA A 109 9.01 3.40 -1.47
CA ALA A 109 10.00 3.84 -0.49
C ALA A 109 9.93 3.00 0.81
N LEU A 110 8.73 2.65 1.27
CA LEU A 110 8.54 1.77 2.41
C LEU A 110 9.14 0.38 2.19
N PHE A 111 8.98 -0.20 0.99
CA PHE A 111 9.61 -1.48 0.62
C PHE A 111 11.12 -1.41 0.77
N LEU A 112 11.75 -0.38 0.21
CA LEU A 112 13.21 -0.22 0.21
C LEU A 112 13.76 -0.04 1.64
N VAL A 113 12.99 0.57 2.53
CA VAL A 113 13.34 0.70 3.96
C VAL A 113 13.16 -0.61 4.72
N MET A 114 12.09 -1.36 4.43
CA MET A 114 11.78 -2.63 5.11
C MET A 114 12.71 -3.76 4.67
N GLU A 115 13.08 -3.80 3.41
CA GLU A 115 14.05 -4.74 2.85
C GLU A 115 15.46 -4.13 3.01
N GLU A 116 15.93 -4.06 4.26
CA GLU A 116 17.20 -3.52 4.80
C GLU A 116 18.49 -3.79 3.98
N LYS A 117 18.38 -4.54 2.88
CA LYS A 117 19.42 -4.97 1.95
C LYS A 117 19.50 -4.16 0.65
N VAL A 118 18.59 -3.21 0.38
CA VAL A 118 18.71 -2.38 -0.83
C VAL A 118 19.91 -1.44 -0.70
N SER A 119 20.88 -1.60 -1.59
CA SER A 119 22.10 -0.77 -1.60
C SER A 119 21.77 0.69 -1.94
N ALA A 120 22.61 1.62 -1.48
CA ALA A 120 22.46 3.05 -1.82
C ALA A 120 22.39 3.30 -3.34
N LYS A 121 23.05 2.45 -4.14
CA LYS A 121 23.01 2.51 -5.61
C LYS A 121 21.62 2.17 -6.17
N GLU A 122 20.96 1.15 -5.62
CA GLU A 122 19.60 0.75 -6.01
C GLU A 122 18.57 1.79 -5.54
N LEU A 123 18.75 2.36 -4.35
CA LEU A 123 17.94 3.48 -3.86
C LEU A 123 17.99 4.69 -4.81
N LEU A 124 19.17 5.06 -5.30
CA LEU A 124 19.34 6.21 -6.20
C LEU A 124 18.65 6.03 -7.56
N HIS A 125 18.42 4.80 -8.04
CA HIS A 125 17.71 4.56 -9.30
C HIS A 125 16.26 5.06 -9.28
N PHE A 126 15.64 5.14 -8.10
CA PHE A 126 14.26 5.61 -7.96
C PHE A 126 14.12 7.14 -7.89
N PHE A 127 15.23 7.88 -7.83
CA PHE A 127 15.25 9.35 -7.71
C PHE A 127 15.96 10.05 -8.88
N ALA A 128 16.45 9.30 -9.86
CA ALA A 128 17.10 9.81 -11.06
C ALA A 128 16.08 10.06 -12.18
#